data_AF-A0A962JTE0-F1
#
_entry.id   AF-A0A962JTE0-F1
#
_cell.length_a   1.000
_cell.length_b   1.000
_cell.length_c   1.000
_cell.angle_alpha   90.00
_cell.angle_beta   90.00
_cell.angle_gamma   90.00
#
_symmetry.space_group_name_H-M   'P 1'
#
loop_
_entity.id
_entity.type
_entity.pdbx_description
1 polymer ?
#
loop_
_entity_poly.entity_id
_entity_poly.type
_entity_poly.pdbx_seq_one_letter_code
_entity_poly.pdbx_strand_id
1 'polypeptide(L)'
;KGVPNLVTAVNRMTHYDDPRWMTIPDDPRVAGGLMFMYMMSSPIPGALLEYLDPDEQNANMVFYYKDHKGETIRRAIHMVKEWKKTAAAQVEGFTLKLAGGPIGVTAAIDEAAYETNIVVIPLVLALIFGSVTFF
;
A
#
# COMPACT_ATOMS: atom_id res chain seq x y z
N LYS A 1 -1.31 -7.75 7.85
CA LYS A 1 -2.66 -8.22 7.47
C LYS A 1 -3.44 -7.02 6.96
N GLY A 2 -4.37 -7.18 6.01
CA GLY A 2 -5.11 -6.07 5.43
C GLY A 2 -6.61 -6.34 5.39
N VAL A 3 -7.42 -5.28 5.52
CA VAL A 3 -8.89 -5.38 5.57
C VAL A 3 -9.48 -6.13 4.36
N PRO A 4 -8.99 -5.92 3.11
CA PRO A 4 -9.51 -6.67 1.97
C PRO A 4 -9.39 -8.19 2.13
N ASN A 5 -8.29 -8.68 2.71
CA ASN A 5 -8.07 -10.11 2.91
C ASN A 5 -9.04 -10.68 3.95
N LEU A 6 -9.39 -9.89 4.97
CA LEU A 6 -10.41 -10.27 5.94
C LEU A 6 -11.77 -10.39 5.26
N VAL A 7 -12.19 -9.33 4.57
CA VAL A 7 -13.52 -9.28 3.93
C VAL A 7 -13.69 -10.42 2.93
N THR A 8 -12.72 -10.67 2.05
CA THR A 8 -12.80 -11.76 1.07
C THR A 8 -12.77 -13.14 1.71
N ALA A 9 -11.99 -13.34 2.77
CA ALA A 9 -11.94 -14.61 3.50
C ALA A 9 -13.30 -14.91 4.17
N VAL A 10 -13.88 -13.93 4.86
CA VAL A 10 -15.17 -14.08 5.54
C VAL A 10 -16.30 -14.23 4.52
N ASN A 11 -16.24 -13.52 3.39
CA ASN A 11 -17.18 -13.68 2.28
C ASN A 11 -17.15 -15.13 1.76
N ARG A 12 -15.96 -15.70 1.55
CA ARG A 12 -15.82 -17.10 1.15
C ARG A 12 -16.40 -18.06 2.18
N MET A 13 -16.11 -17.86 3.47
CA MET A 13 -16.58 -18.72 4.56
C MET A 13 -18.10 -18.77 4.66
N THR A 14 -18.78 -17.61 4.50
CA THR A 14 -20.26 -17.55 4.50
C THR A 14 -20.90 -18.28 3.32
N HIS A 15 -20.14 -18.50 2.25
CA HIS A 15 -20.56 -19.20 1.05
C HIS A 15 -19.94 -20.60 0.95
N TYR A 16 -19.92 -21.32 2.07
CA TYR A 16 -19.46 -22.72 2.15
C TYR A 16 -18.02 -22.93 1.64
N ASP A 17 -17.16 -21.93 1.85
CA ASP A 17 -15.77 -21.92 1.39
C ASP A 17 -15.59 -22.03 -0.14
N ASP A 18 -16.60 -21.71 -0.93
CA ASP A 18 -16.50 -21.70 -2.40
C ASP A 18 -15.50 -20.61 -2.88
N PRO A 19 -14.39 -20.98 -3.56
CA PRO A 19 -13.35 -20.04 -3.99
C PRO A 19 -13.85 -18.86 -4.84
N ARG A 20 -14.99 -19.01 -5.52
CA ARG A 20 -15.60 -17.93 -6.33
C ARG A 20 -16.01 -16.71 -5.50
N TRP A 21 -16.23 -16.92 -4.20
CA TRP A 21 -16.62 -15.87 -3.25
C TRP A 21 -15.43 -15.21 -2.56
N MET A 22 -14.19 -15.52 -2.97
CA MET A 22 -12.99 -14.77 -2.57
C MET A 22 -12.92 -13.42 -3.29
N THR A 23 -13.98 -12.63 -3.20
CA THR A 23 -14.12 -11.31 -3.81
C THR A 23 -14.63 -10.31 -2.78
N ILE A 24 -14.35 -9.03 -3.03
CA ILE A 24 -14.90 -7.93 -2.23
C ILE A 24 -16.33 -7.70 -2.75
N PRO A 25 -17.36 -7.72 -1.89
CA PRO A 25 -18.73 -7.41 -2.31
C PRO A 25 -18.86 -5.99 -2.86
N ASP A 26 -19.69 -5.80 -3.88
CA ASP A 26 -19.93 -4.48 -4.48
C ASP A 26 -20.74 -3.55 -3.56
N ASP A 27 -21.58 -4.12 -2.68
CA ASP A 27 -22.38 -3.36 -1.70
C ASP A 27 -21.56 -3.14 -0.41
N PRO A 28 -21.25 -1.89 -0.04
CA PRO A 28 -20.53 -1.57 1.19
C PRO A 28 -21.20 -2.09 2.47
N ARG A 29 -22.53 -2.21 2.48
CA ARG A 29 -23.29 -2.74 3.63
C ARG A 29 -23.00 -4.21 3.86
N VAL A 30 -22.78 -4.96 2.78
CA VAL A 30 -22.40 -6.38 2.86
C VAL A 30 -20.97 -6.49 3.38
N ALA A 31 -20.04 -5.66 2.89
CA ALA A 31 -18.67 -5.63 3.41
C ALA A 31 -18.64 -5.30 4.92
N GLY A 32 -19.40 -4.29 5.36
CA GLY A 32 -19.59 -3.96 6.78
C GLY A 32 -20.19 -5.10 7.59
N GLY A 33 -21.23 -5.76 7.07
CA GLY A 33 -21.86 -6.91 7.69
C GLY A 33 -20.91 -8.10 7.87
N LEU A 34 -20.05 -8.37 6.89
CA LEU A 34 -19.02 -9.42 7.00
C LEU A 34 -17.99 -9.09 8.08
N MET A 35 -17.54 -7.83 8.17
CA MET A 35 -16.63 -7.39 9.24
C MET A 35 -17.28 -7.51 10.62
N PHE A 36 -18.55 -7.10 10.74
CA PHE A 36 -19.32 -7.25 11.98
C PHE A 36 -19.49 -8.72 12.37
N MET A 37 -19.84 -9.59 11.41
CA MET A 37 -19.99 -11.02 11.65
C MET A 37 -18.67 -11.65 12.10
N TYR A 38 -17.54 -11.25 11.51
CA TYR A 38 -16.21 -11.67 11.98
C TYR A 38 -15.98 -11.26 13.44
N MET A 39 -16.25 -9.99 13.77
CA MET A 39 -16.12 -9.50 15.15
C MET A 39 -16.99 -10.28 16.14
N MET A 40 -18.24 -10.56 15.80
CA MET A 40 -19.15 -11.34 16.67
C MET A 40 -18.77 -12.81 16.78
N SER A 41 -18.20 -13.39 15.72
CA SER A 41 -17.78 -14.80 15.68
C SER A 41 -16.45 -15.05 16.39
N SER A 42 -15.64 -14.00 16.57
CA SER A 42 -14.32 -14.13 17.18
C SER A 42 -14.43 -14.25 18.71
N PRO A 43 -13.77 -15.24 19.32
CA PRO A 43 -13.68 -15.34 20.79
C PRO A 43 -12.77 -14.26 21.38
N ILE A 44 -12.03 -13.52 20.54
CA ILE A 44 -11.13 -12.44 20.94
C ILE A 44 -11.88 -11.11 20.84
N PRO A 45 -12.08 -10.39 21.97
CA PRO A 45 -12.64 -9.04 21.94
C PRO A 45 -11.79 -8.12 21.06
N GLY A 46 -12.44 -7.32 20.21
CA GLY A 46 -11.74 -6.37 19.33
C GLY A 46 -10.95 -7.03 18.19
N ALA A 47 -11.39 -8.17 17.68
CA ALA A 47 -10.72 -8.87 16.58
C ALA A 47 -10.43 -8.00 15.33
N LEU A 48 -11.26 -6.98 15.09
CA LEU A 48 -11.08 -6.01 14.00
C LEU A 48 -9.88 -5.08 14.21
N LEU A 49 -9.41 -4.89 15.45
CA LEU A 49 -8.26 -4.04 15.77
C LEU A 49 -6.94 -4.55 15.17
N GLU A 50 -6.89 -5.80 14.70
CA GLU A 50 -5.75 -6.30 13.91
C GLU A 50 -5.68 -5.70 12.50
N TYR A 51 -6.76 -5.07 12.03
CA TYR A 51 -6.91 -4.58 10.65
C TYR A 51 -7.28 -3.09 10.56
N LEU A 52 -7.99 -2.60 11.57
CA LEU A 52 -8.52 -1.25 11.72
C LEU A 52 -8.02 -0.62 13.02
N ASP A 53 -8.06 0.70 13.11
CA ASP A 53 -7.92 1.42 14.36
C ASP A 53 -9.21 1.39 15.21
N PRO A 54 -9.14 1.67 16.52
CA PRO A 54 -10.32 1.67 17.40
C PRO A 54 -11.43 2.63 16.96
N ASP A 55 -11.07 3.73 16.29
CA ASP A 55 -12.03 4.73 15.79
C ASP A 55 -12.56 4.39 14.38
N GLU A 56 -12.12 3.27 13.78
CA GLU A 56 -12.49 2.79 12.43
C GLU A 56 -12.24 3.80 11.28
N GLN A 57 -11.25 4.68 11.43
CA GLN A 57 -10.86 5.69 10.43
C GLN A 57 -9.66 5.29 9.56
N ASN A 58 -8.85 4.36 10.05
CA ASN A 58 -7.59 3.94 9.45
C ASN A 58 -7.61 2.44 9.17
N ALA A 59 -7.42 2.07 7.90
CA ALA A 59 -7.36 0.69 7.45
C ALA A 59 -6.02 0.39 6.77
N ASN A 60 -5.49 -0.81 7.03
CA ASN A 60 -4.30 -1.28 6.32
C ASN A 60 -4.66 -2.08 5.05
N MET A 61 -3.92 -1.84 3.97
CA MET A 61 -3.99 -2.61 2.72
C MET A 61 -2.64 -3.25 2.46
N VAL A 62 -2.63 -4.56 2.23
CA VAL A 62 -1.40 -5.33 2.01
C VAL A 62 -1.45 -6.00 0.64
N PHE A 63 -0.49 -5.67 -0.20
CA PHE A 63 -0.30 -6.27 -1.51
C PHE A 63 0.93 -7.17 -1.50
N TYR A 64 0.80 -8.37 -2.05
CA TYR A 64 1.90 -9.31 -2.19
C TYR A 64 2.46 -9.24 -3.60
N TYR A 65 3.78 -9.09 -3.70
CA TYR A 65 4.50 -9.09 -4.98
C TYR A 65 5.24 -10.41 -5.15
N LYS A 66 5.39 -10.83 -6.42
CA LYS A 66 6.08 -12.09 -6.77
C LYS A 66 7.58 -12.04 -6.45
N ASP A 67 8.19 -10.86 -6.50
CA ASP A 67 9.61 -10.65 -6.26
C ASP A 67 9.88 -9.28 -5.65
N HIS A 68 11.10 -9.09 -5.15
CA HIS A 68 11.58 -7.83 -4.55
C HIS A 68 12.55 -7.10 -5.48
N LYS A 69 12.43 -7.27 -6.81
CA LYS A 69 13.32 -6.60 -7.76
C LYS A 69 13.02 -5.10 -7.81
N GLY A 70 14.05 -4.27 -7.93
CA GLY A 70 13.89 -2.81 -8.00
C GLY A 70 12.92 -2.34 -9.09
N GLU A 71 12.87 -3.01 -10.25
CA GLU A 71 11.90 -2.71 -11.30
C GLU A 71 10.45 -2.97 -10.87
N THR A 72 10.18 -4.09 -10.21
CA THR A 72 8.85 -4.45 -9.69
C THR A 72 8.40 -3.44 -8.64
N ILE A 73 9.31 -3.08 -7.72
CA ILE A 73 9.06 -2.09 -6.67
C ILE A 73 8.78 -0.71 -7.26
N ARG A 74 9.63 -0.23 -8.17
CA ARG A 74 9.42 1.07 -8.84
C ARG A 74 8.11 1.11 -9.61
N ARG A 75 7.78 0.03 -10.35
CA ARG A 75 6.50 -0.08 -11.06
C ARG A 75 5.32 -0.04 -10.09
N ALA A 76 5.38 -0.78 -8.99
CA ALA A 76 4.34 -0.78 -7.96
C ALA A 76 4.08 0.62 -7.39
N ILE A 77 5.13 1.29 -6.93
CA ILE A 77 5.03 2.64 -6.37
C ILE A 77 4.53 3.64 -7.42
N HIS A 78 5.02 3.54 -8.66
CA HIS A 78 4.55 4.36 -9.77
C HIS A 78 3.06 4.17 -10.04
N MET A 79 2.57 2.93 -10.11
CA MET A 79 1.13 2.65 -10.33
C MET A 79 0.25 3.27 -9.24
N VAL A 80 0.68 3.20 -7.97
CA VAL A 80 -0.10 3.79 -6.89
C VAL A 80 -0.04 5.32 -6.91
N LYS A 81 1.11 5.92 -7.21
CA LYS A 81 1.24 7.38 -7.40
C LYS A 81 0.37 7.88 -8.55
N GLU A 82 0.28 7.14 -9.65
CA GLU A 82 -0.60 7.46 -10.79
C GLU A 82 -2.08 7.28 -10.43
N TRP A 83 -2.45 6.16 -9.79
CA TRP A 83 -3.82 5.93 -9.35
C TRP A 83 -4.31 7.03 -8.39
N LYS A 84 -3.44 7.51 -7.49
CA LYS A 84 -3.74 8.62 -6.58
C LYS A 84 -4.12 9.92 -7.29
N LYS A 85 -3.70 10.12 -8.54
CA LYS A 85 -4.07 11.29 -9.37
C LYS A 85 -5.44 11.14 -10.04
N THR A 86 -6.03 9.96 -10.04
CA THR A 86 -7.33 9.71 -10.69
C THR A 86 -8.49 10.20 -9.82
N ALA A 87 -9.64 10.51 -10.46
CA ALA A 87 -10.85 10.93 -9.76
C ALA A 87 -11.34 9.87 -8.74
N ALA A 88 -11.13 8.58 -9.03
CA ALA A 88 -11.50 7.49 -8.13
C ALA A 88 -10.75 7.52 -6.79
N ALA A 89 -9.56 8.13 -6.75
CA ALA A 89 -8.77 8.27 -5.53
C ALA A 89 -9.00 9.61 -4.82
N GLN A 90 -9.72 10.56 -5.43
CA GLN A 90 -10.01 11.88 -4.88
C GLN A 90 -11.36 11.89 -4.16
N VAL A 91 -11.48 11.04 -3.15
CA VAL A 91 -12.65 11.00 -2.28
C VAL A 91 -12.46 11.98 -1.13
N GLU A 92 -13.50 12.76 -0.81
CA GLU A 92 -13.47 13.70 0.32
C GLU A 92 -13.20 12.95 1.64
N GLY A 93 -12.26 13.44 2.45
CA GLY A 93 -11.86 12.80 3.70
C GLY A 93 -10.97 11.55 3.54
N PHE A 94 -10.68 11.09 2.33
CA PHE A 94 -9.81 9.94 2.10
C PHE A 94 -8.35 10.37 1.86
N THR A 95 -7.42 9.82 2.64
CA THR A 95 -5.98 10.04 2.45
C THR A 95 -5.24 8.73 2.33
N LEU A 96 -4.61 8.51 1.17
CA LEU A 96 -3.70 7.38 0.97
C LEU A 96 -2.29 7.73 1.47
N LYS A 97 -1.84 7.02 2.51
CA LYS A 97 -0.45 7.04 3.02
C LYS A 97 0.34 5.92 2.36
N LEU A 98 1.36 6.28 1.60
CA LEU A 98 2.11 5.33 0.78
C LEU A 98 3.24 4.64 1.54
N ALA A 99 3.29 3.34 1.27
CA ALA A 99 4.37 2.37 1.37
C ALA A 99 5.01 2.18 2.77
N GLY A 100 4.42 1.24 3.52
CA GLY A 100 5.09 0.59 4.65
C GLY A 100 5.75 -0.74 4.26
N GLY A 101 6.39 -1.39 5.24
CA GLY A 101 7.04 -2.69 5.07
C GLY A 101 8.35 -2.65 4.26
N PRO A 102 9.00 -3.81 4.06
CA PRO A 102 10.33 -3.88 3.45
C PRO A 102 10.39 -3.23 2.06
N ILE A 103 9.37 -3.47 1.23
CA ILE A 103 9.26 -2.90 -0.12
C ILE A 103 9.15 -1.38 -0.10
N GLY A 104 8.35 -0.82 0.81
CA GLY A 104 8.19 0.62 0.94
C GLY A 104 9.45 1.32 1.42
N VAL A 105 10.16 0.72 2.39
CA VAL A 105 11.44 1.24 2.87
C VAL A 105 12.49 1.20 1.76
N THR A 106 12.61 0.09 1.02
CA THR A 106 13.54 0.01 -0.13
C THR A 106 13.20 1.05 -1.20
N ALA A 107 11.92 1.25 -1.50
CA ALA A 107 11.50 2.28 -2.44
C ALA A 107 11.88 3.70 -1.98
N ALA A 108 11.71 3.99 -0.69
CA ALA A 108 12.06 5.29 -0.13
C ALA A 108 13.58 5.54 -0.18
N ILE A 109 14.39 4.52 0.10
CA ILE A 109 15.85 4.60 -0.03
C ILE A 109 16.26 4.86 -1.48
N ASP A 110 15.69 4.12 -2.43
CA ASP A 110 15.96 4.29 -3.86
C ASP A 110 15.58 5.70 -4.35
N GLU A 111 14.43 6.23 -3.92
CA GLU A 111 13.96 7.56 -4.29
C GLU A 111 14.85 8.66 -3.69
N ALA A 112 15.20 8.56 -2.40
CA ALA A 112 16.11 9.52 -1.75
C ALA A 112 17.52 9.49 -2.36
N ALA A 113 18.03 8.31 -2.70
CA ALA A 113 19.32 8.16 -3.38
C ALA A 113 19.27 8.78 -4.78
N TYR A 114 18.19 8.59 -5.53
CA TYR A 114 18.00 9.18 -6.85
C TYR A 114 17.94 10.70 -6.79
N GLU A 115 17.12 11.27 -5.90
CA GLU A 115 17.01 12.72 -5.70
C GLU A 115 18.32 13.35 -5.23
N THR A 116 19.14 12.63 -4.46
CA THR A 116 20.46 13.12 -4.07
C THR A 116 21.43 13.06 -5.26
N ASN A 117 21.46 11.93 -5.97
CA ASN A 117 22.40 11.71 -7.07
C ASN A 117 22.17 12.64 -8.25
N ILE A 118 20.92 13.02 -8.54
CA ILE A 118 20.62 13.94 -9.65
C ILE A 118 21.25 15.33 -9.45
N VAL A 119 21.50 15.74 -8.20
CA VAL A 119 22.17 17.01 -7.87
C VAL A 119 23.66 16.83 -7.65
N VAL A 120 24.05 15.80 -6.89
CA VAL A 120 25.46 15.59 -6.49
C VAL A 120 26.34 15.22 -7.68
N ILE A 121 25.90 14.33 -8.56
CA ILE A 121 26.70 13.88 -9.72
C ILE A 121 27.10 15.04 -10.64
N PRO A 122 26.17 15.87 -11.15
CA PRO A 122 26.55 16.97 -12.02
C PRO A 122 27.40 18.03 -11.29
N LEU A 123 27.15 18.27 -10.00
CA LEU A 123 27.94 19.21 -9.22
C LEU A 123 29.39 18.76 -9.04
N VAL A 124 29.61 17.49 -8.72
CA VAL A 124 30.95 16.89 -8.61
C VAL A 124 31.65 16.89 -9.96
N LEU A 125 30.95 16.52 -11.05
CA LEU A 125 31.51 16.57 -12.40
C LEU A 125 31.92 17.99 -12.78
N ALA A 126 31.06 18.99 -12.55
CA ALA A 126 31.37 20.38 -12.84
C ALA A 126 32.59 20.88 -12.04
N LEU A 127 32.71 20.48 -10.78
CA LEU A 127 33.86 20.82 -9.93
C LEU A 127 35.17 20.19 -10.44
N ILE A 128 35.13 18.92 -10.86
CA ILE A 128 36.29 18.24 -11.46
C ILE A 128 36.68 18.91 -12.78
N PHE A 129 35.71 19.14 -13.67
CA PHE A 129 35.97 19.81 -14.95
C PHE A 129 36.58 21.19 -14.76
N GLY A 130 36.01 22.01 -13.87
CA GLY A 130 36.57 23.31 -13.52
C GLY A 130 38.00 23.20 -12.99
N SER A 131 38.23 22.33 -12.01
CA SER A 131 39.57 22.13 -11.43
C SER A 131 40.61 21.72 -12.49
N VAL A 132 40.24 20.86 -13.44
CA VAL A 132 41.13 20.40 -14.52
C VAL A 132 41.33 21.45 -15.62
N THR A 133 40.38 22.36 -15.85
CA THR A 133 40.55 23.41 -16.87
C THR A 133 41.33 24.62 -16.38
N PHE A 134 41.35 24.88 -15.06
CA PHE A 134 42.04 26.02 -14.47
C PHE A 134 43.47 25.72 -13.98
N PHE A 135 43.88 24.44 -13.94
CA PHE A 135 45.25 23.98 -13.69
C PHE A 135 45.89 23.46 -14.99
#